data_AF-A0A9D6N463-F1
#
_entry.id   AF-A0A9D6N463-F1
#
_cell.length_a   1.000
_cell.length_b   1.000
_cell.length_c   1.000
_cell.angle_alpha   90.00
_cell.angle_beta   90.00
_cell.angle_gamma   90.00
#
_symmetry.space_group_name_H-M   'P 1'
#
loop_
_entity.id
_entity.type
_entity.pdbx_description
1 polymer ?
#
loop_
_entity_poly.entity_id
_entity_poly.type
_entity_poly.pdbx_seq_one_letter_code
_entity_poly.pdbx_strand_id
1 'polypeptide(L)'
;MSLTIQTRFALDRNHNQRVEPEEVLQGFQALGEVDGDQNGRLVKTELRDVFFEYGQDDWLPAGRPTFRDSDEYRMRIEVQEIRIDPPGMDLDVQMRLR
;
A
#
# COMPACT_ATOMS: atom_id res chain seq x y z
N MET A 1 -22.39 5.59 5.41
CA MET A 1 -21.71 4.32 5.75
C MET A 1 -20.26 4.46 5.32
N SER A 2 -19.37 4.70 6.27
CA SER A 2 -17.92 4.70 6.02
C SER A 2 -17.49 3.23 5.96
N LEU A 3 -17.06 2.78 4.77
CA LEU A 3 -16.34 1.52 4.66
C LEU A 3 -14.99 1.72 5.35
N THR A 4 -14.86 1.29 6.60
CA THR A 4 -13.53 1.21 7.24
C THR A 4 -12.81 0.04 6.59
N ILE A 5 -12.11 0.32 5.48
CA ILE A 5 -11.19 -0.66 4.90
C ILE A 5 -10.11 -0.87 5.96
N GLN A 6 -10.13 -2.03 6.61
CA GLN A 6 -9.08 -2.45 7.54
C GLN A 6 -7.87 -2.90 6.73
N THR A 7 -7.24 -1.97 6.01
CA THR A 7 -5.99 -2.25 5.31
C THR A 7 -4.86 -2.31 6.34
N ARG A 8 -4.13 -3.42 6.34
CA ARG A 8 -2.85 -3.53 7.04
C ARG A 8 -1.73 -3.00 6.15
N PHE A 9 -0.71 -2.45 6.79
CA PHE A 9 0.50 -1.99 6.12
C PHE A 9 1.68 -2.80 6.63
N ALA A 10 2.76 -2.83 5.87
CA ALA A 10 4.05 -3.32 6.34
C ALA A 10 5.15 -2.40 5.82
N LEU A 11 6.26 -2.34 6.55
CA LEU A 11 7.44 -1.57 6.16
C LEU A 11 8.63 -2.49 5.97
N ASP A 12 9.15 -2.55 4.75
CA ASP A 12 10.35 -3.31 4.38
C ASP A 12 11.60 -2.61 4.94
N ARG A 13 11.86 -2.82 6.23
CA ARG A 13 12.93 -2.16 6.99
C ARG A 13 14.30 -2.75 6.66
N ASN A 14 14.34 -3.99 6.19
CA ASN A 14 15.57 -4.67 5.82
C ASN A 14 15.88 -4.60 4.30
N HIS A 15 15.01 -3.95 3.53
CA HIS A 15 15.08 -3.75 2.08
C HIS A 15 15.20 -5.05 1.27
N ASN A 16 14.64 -6.15 1.76
CA ASN A 16 14.65 -7.45 1.10
C ASN A 16 13.48 -7.65 0.12
N GLN A 17 12.59 -6.66 0.02
CA GLN A 17 11.40 -6.64 -0.84
C GLN A 17 10.36 -7.72 -0.50
N ARG A 18 10.34 -8.17 0.75
CA ARG A 18 9.37 -9.12 1.31
C ARG A 18 8.80 -8.53 2.59
N VAL A 19 7.60 -9.00 2.96
CA VAL A 19 6.98 -8.62 4.23
C VAL A 19 7.29 -9.70 5.26
N GLU A 20 8.01 -9.33 6.31
CA GLU A 20 8.21 -10.17 7.48
C GLU A 20 7.12 -9.90 8.54
N PRO A 21 6.71 -10.90 9.34
CA PRO A 21 5.65 -10.72 10.34
C PRO A 21 5.87 -9.55 11.30
N GLU A 22 7.12 -9.27 11.67
CA GLU A 22 7.56 -8.16 12.51
C GLU A 22 7.48 -6.77 11.83
N GLU A 23 7.38 -6.74 10.51
CA GLU A 23 7.27 -5.52 9.70
C GLU A 23 5.82 -5.09 9.51
N VAL A 24 4.86 -5.95 9.88
CA VAL A 24 3.43 -5.67 9.78
C VAL A 24 3.01 -4.63 10.81
N LEU A 25 2.43 -3.55 10.31
CA LEU A 25 1.93 -2.42 11.07
C LEU A 25 0.43 -2.52 11.29
N GLN A 26 -0.03 -1.96 12.42
CA GLN A 26 -1.44 -1.86 12.75
C GLN A 26 -1.97 -0.46 12.40
N GLY A 27 -2.52 -0.33 11.20
CA GLY A 27 -3.23 0.87 10.74
C GLY A 27 -2.34 2.03 10.29
N PHE A 28 -2.98 3.11 9.84
CA PHE A 28 -2.34 4.27 9.19
C PHE A 28 -1.37 5.03 10.11
N GLN A 29 -1.63 5.10 11.41
CA GLN A 29 -0.83 5.89 12.35
C GLN A 29 0.61 5.38 12.50
N ALA A 30 0.81 4.08 12.31
CA ALA A 30 2.14 3.46 12.37
C ALA A 30 3.03 3.88 11.18
N LEU A 31 2.45 4.39 10.09
CA LEU A 31 3.20 4.91 8.94
C LEU A 31 3.85 6.28 9.21
N GLY A 32 3.55 6.93 10.34
CA GLY A 32 4.21 8.18 10.71
C GLY A 32 5.73 8.06 10.86
N GLU A 33 6.29 6.85 10.99
CA GLU A 33 7.74 6.66 11.03
C GLU A 33 8.45 6.87 9.68
N VAL A 34 7.71 6.80 8.57
CA VAL A 34 8.23 7.05 7.21
C VAL A 34 7.75 8.36 6.60
N ASP A 35 6.90 9.12 7.30
CA ASP A 35 6.52 10.49 6.95
C ASP A 35 7.68 11.44 7.27
N GLY A 36 8.62 11.53 6.32
CA GLY A 36 9.90 12.20 6.54
C GLY A 36 9.77 13.72 6.64
N ASP A 37 8.75 14.29 5.98
CA ASP A 37 8.45 15.71 5.99
C ASP A 37 7.33 16.10 6.98
N GLN A 38 6.76 15.12 7.69
CA GLN A 38 5.73 15.28 8.72
C GLN A 38 4.47 16.00 8.19
N ASN A 39 4.15 15.81 6.91
CA ASN A 39 3.02 16.46 6.28
C ASN A 39 1.69 15.67 6.43
N GLY A 40 1.72 14.51 7.09
CA GLY A 40 0.57 13.65 7.33
C GLY A 40 0.18 12.78 6.14
N ARG A 41 1.03 12.65 5.12
CA ARG A 41 0.81 11.80 3.93
C ARG A 41 2.13 11.24 3.40
N LEU A 42 2.08 10.05 2.82
CA LEU A 42 3.20 9.44 2.12
C LEU A 42 2.99 9.52 0.63
N VAL A 43 3.99 10.04 -0.09
CA VAL A 43 3.99 10.11 -1.55
C VAL A 43 5.34 9.74 -2.15
N LYS A 44 5.32 9.31 -3.43
CA LYS A 44 6.54 9.07 -4.22
C LYS A 44 7.53 8.14 -3.50
N THR A 45 8.68 8.68 -3.08
CA THR A 45 9.79 7.93 -2.47
C THR A 45 9.47 7.40 -1.08
N GLU A 46 8.56 8.03 -0.36
CA GLU A 46 8.14 7.59 0.98
C GLU A 46 7.30 6.31 0.92
N LEU A 47 6.69 6.03 -0.23
CA LEU A 47 5.94 4.80 -0.47
C LEU A 47 6.84 3.61 -0.84
N ARG A 48 8.13 3.84 -1.13
CA ARG A 48 9.02 2.83 -1.73
C ARG A 48 9.14 1.57 -0.88
N ASP A 49 9.21 1.73 0.43
CA ASP A 49 9.40 0.66 1.40
C ASP A 49 8.08 0.26 2.07
N VAL A 50 6.96 0.84 1.65
CA VAL A 50 5.62 0.54 2.19
C VAL A 50 4.98 -0.56 1.37
N PHE A 51 4.44 -1.55 2.05
CA PHE A 51 3.55 -2.57 1.50
C PHE A 51 2.16 -2.41 2.09
N PHE A 52 1.14 -2.75 1.30
CA PHE A 52 -0.25 -2.76 1.75
C PHE A 52 -0.87 -4.13 1.46
N GLU A 53 -1.78 -4.54 2.33
CA GLU A 53 -2.56 -5.75 2.16
C GLU A 53 -3.62 -5.54 1.06
N TYR A 54 -3.65 -6.45 0.09
CA TYR A 54 -4.62 -6.47 -1.01
C TYR A 54 -5.28 -7.84 -1.11
N GLY A 55 -6.51 -7.98 -0.59
CA GLY A 55 -7.21 -9.26 -0.53
C GLY A 55 -6.87 -10.03 0.75
N GLN A 56 -6.75 -11.35 0.65
CA GLN A 56 -6.42 -12.24 1.77
C GLN A 56 -4.97 -12.71 1.61
N ASP A 57 -4.08 -12.24 2.50
CA ASP A 57 -2.66 -12.64 2.60
C ASP A 57 -1.75 -12.23 1.42
N ASP A 58 -2.21 -11.32 0.58
CA ASP A 58 -1.43 -10.76 -0.53
C ASP A 58 -0.88 -9.37 -0.14
N TRP A 59 0.43 -9.21 -0.22
CA TRP A 59 1.13 -7.95 0.04
C TRP A 59 1.61 -7.33 -1.26
N LEU A 60 1.21 -6.08 -1.51
CA LEU A 60 1.61 -5.33 -2.68
C LEU A 60 2.45 -4.12 -2.29
N PRO A 61 3.52 -3.80 -3.03
CA PRO A 61 4.30 -2.60 -2.78
C PRO A 61 3.49 -1.35 -3.13
N ALA A 62 3.57 -0.32 -2.30
CA ALA A 62 3.06 1.01 -2.59
C ALA A 62 4.04 1.79 -3.49
N GLY A 63 3.56 2.87 -4.13
CA GLY A 63 4.39 3.77 -4.93
C GLY A 63 4.89 3.21 -6.27
N ARG A 64 4.55 1.95 -6.62
CA ARG A 64 4.81 1.36 -7.93
C ARG A 64 3.63 0.48 -8.39
N PRO A 65 3.37 0.40 -9.70
CA PRO A 65 2.30 -0.43 -10.21
C PRO A 65 2.62 -1.92 -10.06
N THR A 66 1.68 -2.67 -9.50
CA THR A 66 1.66 -4.13 -9.52
C THR A 66 0.69 -4.61 -10.58
N PHE A 67 1.12 -5.58 -11.40
CA PHE A 67 0.27 -6.20 -12.41
C PHE A 67 -0.16 -7.59 -11.95
N ARG A 68 -1.44 -7.90 -12.10
CA ARG A 68 -1.99 -9.24 -11.90
C ARG A 68 -2.64 -9.68 -13.20
N ASP A 69 -2.23 -10.84 -13.68
CA ASP A 69 -2.78 -11.45 -14.89
C ASP A 69 -3.67 -12.63 -14.50
N SER A 70 -4.83 -12.69 -15.13
CA SER A 70 -5.76 -13.81 -15.15
C SER A 70 -5.97 -14.24 -16.60
N ASP A 71 -6.63 -15.38 -16.82
CA ASP A 71 -7.01 -15.84 -18.15
C ASP A 71 -7.96 -14.84 -18.83
N GLU A 72 -8.80 -14.14 -18.06
CA GLU A 72 -9.87 -13.27 -18.56
C GLU A 72 -9.53 -11.78 -18.55
N TYR A 73 -8.62 -11.35 -17.67
CA TYR A 73 -8.32 -9.94 -17.47
C TYR A 73 -6.87 -9.70 -17.06
N ARG A 74 -6.40 -8.48 -17.33
CA ARG A 74 -5.17 -7.93 -16.77
C ARG A 74 -5.52 -6.74 -15.88
N MET A 75 -5.01 -6.76 -14.66
CA MET A 75 -5.21 -5.72 -13.66
C MET A 75 -3.90 -5.01 -13.37
N ARG A 76 -3.92 -3.68 -13.31
CA ARG A 76 -2.85 -2.82 -12.79
C ARG A 76 -3.37 -2.17 -11.51
N ILE A 77 -2.60 -2.29 -10.44
CA ILE A 77 -2.92 -1.76 -9.10
C ILE A 77 -1.77 -0.84 -8.70
N GLU A 78 -2.06 0.39 -8.31
CA GLU A 78 -1.04 1.34 -7.86
C GLU A 78 -1.58 2.19 -6.71
N VAL A 79 -0.84 2.24 -5.60
CA VAL A 79 -1.08 3.23 -4.54
C VAL A 79 -0.23 4.45 -4.83
N GLN A 80 -0.89 5.60 -5.00
CA GLN A 80 -0.24 6.88 -5.33
C GLN A 80 -0.01 7.75 -4.09
N GLU A 81 -0.89 7.63 -3.09
CA GLU A 81 -0.84 8.39 -1.85
C GLU A 81 -1.42 7.58 -0.70
N ILE A 82 -0.80 7.68 0.48
CA ILE A 82 -1.39 7.23 1.74
C ILE A 82 -1.49 8.44 2.66
N ARG A 83 -2.70 8.79 3.11
CA ARG A 83 -2.95 9.84 4.10
C ARG A 83 -3.01 9.22 5.48
N ILE A 84 -2.24 9.77 6.43
CA ILE A 84 -2.17 9.31 7.81
C ILE A 84 -3.26 10.00 8.64
N ASP A 85 -3.43 11.31 8.45
CA ASP A 85 -4.47 12.12 9.10
C ASP A 85 -5.03 13.18 8.13
N PRO A 86 -6.29 13.07 7.68
CA PRO A 86 -7.23 11.97 7.96
C PRO A 86 -6.81 10.66 7.26
N PRO A 87 -7.06 9.49 7.87
CA PRO A 87 -6.62 8.21 7.31
C PRO A 87 -7.31 7.92 5.97
N GLY A 88 -6.52 7.58 4.96
CA GLY A 88 -7.04 7.22 3.64
C GLY A 88 -5.94 6.74 2.69
N MET A 89 -6.33 6.11 1.60
CA MET A 89 -5.40 5.63 0.58
C MET A 89 -5.97 5.95 -0.79
N ASP A 90 -5.14 6.49 -1.68
CA ASP A 90 -5.48 6.69 -3.08
C ASP A 90 -4.94 5.50 -3.89
N LEU A 91 -5.88 4.71 -4.42
CA LEU A 91 -5.64 3.45 -5.11
C LEU A 91 -6.17 3.55 -6.55
N ASP A 92 -5.27 3.55 -7.52
CA ASP A 92 -5.60 3.43 -8.94
C ASP A 92 -5.64 1.95 -9.35
N VAL A 93 -6.83 1.48 -9.73
CA VAL A 93 -7.05 0.12 -10.25
C VAL A 93 -7.56 0.20 -11.67
N GLN A 94 -6.75 -0.29 -12.62
CA GLN A 94 -7.13 -0.38 -14.03
C GLN A 94 -7.29 -1.84 -14.41
N MET A 95 -8.45 -2.20 -14.93
CA MET A 95 -8.75 -3.54 -15.43
C MET A 95 -8.95 -3.48 -16.94
N ARG A 96 -8.32 -4.42 -17.66
CA ARG A 96 -8.55 -4.64 -19.08
C ARG A 96 -8.98 -6.08 -19.31
N LEU A 97 -10.15 -6.27 -19.89
CA LEU A 97 -10.60 -7.57 -20.38
C LEU A 97 -9.78 -7.98 -21.60
N ARG A 98 -9.53 -9.27 -21.75
CA ARG A 98 -8.86 -9.82 -22.93
C ARG A 98 -9.82 -10.04 -24.09
#